data_AF-A0A2K6G516-F1
#
_entry.id   AF-A0A2K6G516-F1
#
_cell.length_a   1.000
_cell.length_b   1.000
_cell.length_c   1.000
_cell.angle_alpha   90.00
_cell.angle_beta   90.00
_cell.angle_gamma   90.00
#
_symmetry.space_group_name_H-M   'P 1'
#
loop_
_entity.id
_entity.type
_entity.pdbx_description
1 polymer ?
#
loop_
_entity_poly.entity_id
_entity_poly.type
_entity_poly.pdbx_seq_one_letter_code
_entity_poly.pdbx_strand_id
1 'polypeptide(L)'
;MTTVHAVTTTQKTVDGPSGKMWRDGRGALQNIIPASTGAAKAVGKVIPELNGKLTGMAFRVPTANVSVVDLNCHLEKLAKYDDIKKVVKQMVDGPLKGILGYTGSLPGMTMNLATATEWWTSWPTWPPRSKSPGPPAPARAQRKREASAAGVSLPTQSPPP
;
A
#
# COMPACT_ATOMS: atom_id res chain seq x y z
N MET A 1 16.49 -6.29 1.19
CA MET A 1 15.19 -5.81 1.72
C MET A 1 14.16 -6.91 1.60
N THR A 2 13.38 -7.13 2.65
CA THR A 2 12.25 -8.07 2.65
C THR A 2 10.99 -7.30 3.03
N THR A 3 9.92 -7.46 2.27
CA THR A 3 8.62 -6.88 2.66
C THR A 3 7.69 -7.97 3.14
N VAL A 4 7.26 -7.93 4.39
CA VAL A 4 6.17 -8.78 4.89
C VAL A 4 4.88 -8.03 4.58
N HIS A 5 4.18 -8.53 3.57
CA HIS A 5 3.13 -7.80 2.88
C HIS A 5 1.78 -8.49 3.07
N ALA A 6 0.75 -7.70 3.35
CA ALA A 6 -0.62 -8.18 3.47
C ALA A 6 -1.13 -8.81 2.17
N VAL A 7 -2.23 -9.55 2.28
CA VAL A 7 -2.93 -10.09 1.12
C VAL A 7 -3.47 -8.94 0.25
N THR A 8 -3.39 -9.09 -1.07
CA THR A 8 -4.00 -8.16 -2.02
C THR A 8 -5.08 -8.86 -2.85
N THR A 9 -5.90 -8.07 -3.54
CA THR A 9 -7.02 -8.53 -4.39
C THR A 9 -6.61 -9.48 -5.52
N THR A 10 -5.34 -9.49 -5.91
CA THR A 10 -4.80 -10.37 -6.95
C THR A 10 -4.60 -11.82 -6.49
N GLN A 11 -4.54 -12.06 -5.18
CA GLN A 11 -4.32 -13.38 -4.61
C GLN A 11 -5.64 -14.15 -4.45
N LYS A 12 -5.57 -15.48 -4.44
CA LYS A 12 -6.74 -16.36 -4.44
C LYS A 12 -7.16 -16.75 -3.02
N THR A 13 -8.46 -16.90 -2.78
CA THR A 13 -8.99 -17.37 -1.49
C THR A 13 -8.70 -18.85 -1.24
N VAL A 14 -8.66 -19.63 -2.32
CA VAL A 14 -8.30 -21.06 -2.35
C VAL A 14 -7.29 -21.30 -3.48
N ASP A 15 -6.64 -22.45 -3.47
CA ASP A 15 -5.69 -22.83 -4.53
C ASP A 15 -6.35 -22.74 -5.92
N GLY A 16 -5.70 -22.05 -6.85
CA GLY A 16 -6.22 -21.84 -8.19
C GLY A 16 -5.17 -21.34 -9.19
N PRO A 17 -5.53 -21.26 -10.48
CA PRO A 17 -4.59 -20.85 -11.52
C PRO A 17 -4.08 -19.42 -11.31
N SER A 18 -2.75 -19.26 -11.38
CA SER A 18 -2.07 -17.96 -11.37
C SER A 18 -0.96 -17.98 -12.42
N GLY A 19 -1.20 -17.28 -13.53
CA GLY A 19 -0.47 -17.38 -14.80
C GLY A 19 1.03 -17.70 -14.69
N LYS A 20 1.89 -16.67 -14.67
CA LYS A 20 3.34 -16.85 -14.51
C LYS A 20 3.80 -16.95 -13.06
N MET A 21 2.95 -16.53 -12.11
CA MET A 21 3.28 -16.49 -10.68
C MET A 21 2.61 -17.65 -9.95
N TRP A 22 3.14 -18.86 -10.12
CA TRP A 22 2.51 -20.09 -9.63
C TRP A 22 2.30 -20.11 -8.11
N ARG A 23 3.22 -19.49 -7.36
CA ARG A 23 3.12 -19.36 -5.90
C ARG A 23 1.92 -18.51 -5.47
N ASP A 24 1.57 -17.48 -6.23
CA ASP A 24 0.43 -16.60 -5.93
C ASP A 24 -0.93 -17.28 -6.18
N GLY A 25 -0.92 -18.43 -6.85
CA GLY A 25 -2.09 -19.28 -7.03
C GLY A 25 -2.49 -20.04 -5.77
N ARG A 26 -1.63 -20.09 -4.74
CA ARG A 26 -1.95 -20.75 -3.48
C ARG A 26 -2.92 -19.90 -2.65
N GLY A 27 -3.75 -20.55 -1.84
CA GLY A 27 -4.71 -19.90 -0.96
C GLY A 27 -4.03 -18.89 -0.03
N ALA A 28 -4.43 -17.63 -0.16
CA ALA A 28 -3.72 -16.48 0.40
C ALA A 28 -3.77 -16.42 1.93
N LEU A 29 -4.84 -16.93 2.54
CA LEU A 29 -5.05 -16.89 3.98
C LEU A 29 -4.53 -18.14 4.70
N GLN A 30 -4.14 -19.18 3.98
CA GLN A 30 -3.59 -20.41 4.57
C GLN A 30 -2.07 -20.53 4.42
N ASN A 31 -1.41 -19.62 3.68
CA ASN A 31 0.00 -19.76 3.31
C ASN A 31 0.81 -18.49 3.56
N ILE A 32 2.11 -18.68 3.78
CA ILE A 32 3.12 -17.64 3.61
C ILE A 32 3.70 -17.81 2.20
N ILE A 33 3.47 -16.84 1.33
CA ILE A 33 3.78 -16.96 -0.11
C ILE A 33 4.98 -16.08 -0.46
N PRO A 34 6.15 -16.65 -0.82
CA PRO A 34 7.28 -15.86 -1.28
C PRO A 34 7.00 -15.31 -2.68
N ALA A 35 7.16 -14.00 -2.85
CA ALA A 35 6.94 -13.27 -4.09
C ALA A 35 8.15 -12.37 -4.44
N SER A 36 8.32 -12.09 -5.72
CA SER A 36 9.30 -11.09 -6.17
C SER A 36 8.72 -9.68 -6.02
N THR A 37 9.58 -8.68 -5.82
CA THR A 37 9.17 -7.27 -5.73
C THR A 37 10.12 -6.37 -6.50
N GLY A 38 9.56 -5.38 -7.20
CA GLY A 38 10.32 -4.32 -7.87
C GLY A 38 10.66 -3.15 -6.94
N ALA A 39 10.16 -3.11 -5.70
CA ALA A 39 10.24 -1.94 -4.83
C ALA A 39 11.68 -1.51 -4.55
N ALA A 40 12.57 -2.44 -4.20
CA ALA A 40 13.98 -2.11 -3.93
C ALA A 40 14.69 -1.55 -5.17
N LYS A 41 14.40 -2.11 -6.36
CA LYS A 41 14.94 -1.61 -7.62
C LYS A 41 14.38 -0.24 -7.99
N ALA A 42 13.14 0.05 -7.61
CA ALA A 42 12.51 1.35 -7.84
C ALA A 42 13.13 2.45 -6.97
N VAL A 43 13.60 2.15 -5.76
CA VAL A 43 14.35 3.11 -4.93
C VAL A 43 15.57 3.63 -5.68
N GLY A 44 16.31 2.77 -6.38
CA GLY A 44 17.45 3.17 -7.21
C GLY A 44 17.11 4.10 -8.39
N LYS A 45 15.83 4.17 -8.80
CA LYS A 45 15.37 5.13 -9.82
C LYS A 45 15.08 6.50 -9.23
N VAL A 46 14.62 6.56 -7.97
CA VAL A 46 14.28 7.81 -7.28
C VAL A 46 15.51 8.42 -6.60
N ILE A 47 16.42 7.57 -6.13
CA ILE A 47 17.69 7.94 -5.50
C ILE A 47 18.81 7.30 -6.33
N PRO A 48 19.34 7.99 -7.36
CA PRO A 48 20.30 7.43 -8.30
C PRO A 48 21.57 6.85 -7.65
N GLU A 49 22.00 7.41 -6.53
CA GLU A 49 23.16 6.94 -5.76
C GLU A 49 22.99 5.52 -5.18
N LEU A 50 21.74 5.06 -5.06
CA LEU A 50 21.37 3.72 -4.59
C LEU A 50 21.05 2.77 -5.74
N ASN A 51 21.20 3.21 -7.00
CA ASN A 51 20.95 2.37 -8.15
C ASN A 51 21.90 1.16 -8.17
N GLY A 52 21.33 -0.03 -8.36
CA GLY A 52 22.06 -1.30 -8.31
C GLY A 52 22.50 -1.77 -6.91
N LYS A 53 22.40 -0.93 -5.87
CA LYS A 53 22.83 -1.29 -4.51
C LYS A 53 21.76 -1.99 -3.68
N LEU A 54 20.48 -1.79 -4.02
CA LEU A 54 19.35 -2.37 -3.30
C LEU A 54 18.61 -3.41 -4.14
N THR A 55 18.36 -4.56 -3.52
CA THR A 55 17.48 -5.60 -4.04
C THR A 55 16.61 -6.17 -2.92
N GLY A 56 15.57 -6.92 -3.28
CA GLY A 56 14.68 -7.48 -2.30
C GLY A 56 13.65 -8.48 -2.81
N MET A 57 12.95 -9.08 -1.84
CA MET A 57 11.85 -10.00 -2.04
C MET A 57 10.69 -9.67 -1.10
N ALA A 58 9.56 -10.33 -1.29
CA ALA A 58 8.37 -10.17 -0.46
C ALA A 58 7.89 -11.52 0.07
N PHE A 59 7.28 -11.49 1.26
CA PHE A 59 6.43 -12.57 1.75
C PHE A 59 5.02 -12.04 1.86
N ARG A 60 4.06 -12.70 1.20
CA ARG A 60 2.65 -12.45 1.45
C ARG A 60 2.21 -13.26 2.66
N VAL A 61 1.65 -12.60 3.65
CA VAL A 61 1.19 -13.24 4.90
C VAL A 61 -0.32 -13.10 5.08
N PRO A 62 -0.98 -13.96 5.87
CA PRO A 62 -2.44 -13.96 6.10
C PRO A 62 -2.96 -12.76 6.92
N THR A 63 -2.64 -11.54 6.50
CA THR A 63 -3.19 -10.30 7.07
C THR A 63 -3.97 -9.55 6.01
N ALA A 64 -5.11 -8.97 6.41
CA ALA A 64 -6.02 -8.28 5.48
C ALA A 64 -5.47 -6.92 5.01
N ASN A 65 -4.70 -6.24 5.87
CA ASN A 65 -4.10 -4.94 5.58
C ASN A 65 -2.84 -4.74 6.43
N VAL A 66 -2.09 -3.67 6.13
CA VAL A 66 -0.83 -3.26 6.75
C VAL A 66 0.33 -4.20 6.43
N SER A 67 1.48 -3.61 6.14
CA SER A 67 2.68 -4.31 5.71
C SER A 67 3.91 -3.66 6.34
N VAL A 68 4.99 -4.42 6.41
CA VAL A 68 6.22 -3.97 7.03
C VAL A 68 7.41 -4.19 6.12
N VAL A 69 8.33 -3.22 6.12
CA VAL A 69 9.60 -3.30 5.41
C VAL A 69 10.69 -3.67 6.42
N ASP A 70 11.35 -4.79 6.16
CA ASP A 70 12.59 -5.20 6.81
C ASP A 70 13.78 -4.85 5.89
N LEU A 71 14.58 -3.88 6.33
CA LEU A 71 15.73 -3.38 5.60
C LEU A 71 17.00 -3.70 6.36
N ASN A 72 17.71 -4.72 5.88
CA ASN A 72 19.11 -4.94 6.23
C ASN A 72 20.02 -4.27 5.20
N CYS A 73 20.96 -3.44 5.64
CA CYS A 73 21.92 -2.76 4.80
C CYS A 73 23.27 -2.59 5.53
N HIS A 74 24.34 -2.51 4.74
CA HIS A 74 25.65 -2.12 5.24
C HIS A 74 25.82 -0.61 5.09
N LEU A 75 26.17 0.05 6.19
CA LEU A 75 26.48 1.48 6.19
C LEU A 75 27.95 1.68 5.84
N GLU A 76 28.25 2.73 5.07
CA GLU A 76 29.64 3.12 4.76
C GLU A 76 30.39 3.55 6.02
N LYS A 77 29.70 4.29 6.90
CA LYS A 77 30.22 4.68 8.21
C LYS A 77 29.49 3.89 9.28
N LEU A 78 30.25 3.30 10.20
CA LEU A 78 29.69 2.62 11.36
C LEU A 78 28.87 3.62 12.18
N ALA A 79 27.64 3.26 12.50
CA ALA A 79 26.74 4.06 13.31
C ALA A 79 26.19 3.21 14.45
N LYS A 80 26.13 3.79 15.66
CA LYS A 80 25.44 3.13 16.78
C LYS A 80 23.94 3.25 16.59
N TYR A 81 23.20 2.28 17.14
CA TYR A 81 21.75 2.23 17.05
C TYR A 81 21.06 3.52 17.54
N ASP A 82 21.58 4.11 18.63
CA ASP A 82 21.04 5.35 19.18
C ASP A 82 21.24 6.56 18.26
N ASP A 83 22.33 6.59 17.49
CA ASP A 83 22.61 7.68 16.56
C ASP A 83 21.70 7.58 15.33
N ILE A 84 21.44 6.36 14.84
CA ILE A 84 20.47 6.14 13.76
C ILE A 84 19.07 6.60 14.20
N LYS A 85 18.64 6.25 15.42
CA LYS A 85 17.35 6.71 15.99
C LYS A 85 17.25 8.24 16.05
N LYS A 86 18.31 8.92 16.49
CA LYS A 86 18.34 10.40 16.54
C LYS A 86 18.18 11.01 15.15
N VAL A 87 18.94 10.52 14.17
CA VAL A 87 18.86 11.02 12.78
C VAL A 87 17.47 10.81 12.20
N VAL A 88 16.89 9.63 12.36
CA VAL A 88 15.53 9.37 11.84
C VAL A 88 14.49 10.27 12.52
N LYS A 89 14.59 10.49 13.83
CA LYS A 89 13.70 11.42 14.54
C LYS A 89 13.84 12.86 14.02
N GLN A 90 15.06 13.33 13.80
CA GLN A 90 15.32 14.65 13.19
C GLN A 90 14.71 14.77 11.79
N MET A 91 14.79 13.71 10.98
CA MET A 91 14.20 13.69 9.64
C MET A 91 12.66 13.72 9.67
N VAL A 92 12.05 13.04 10.64
CA VAL A 92 10.60 13.06 10.89
C VAL A 92 10.10 14.44 11.30
N ASP A 93 10.85 15.15 12.16
CA ASP A 93 10.48 16.49 12.61
C ASP A 93 10.80 17.58 11.57
N GLY A 94 11.67 17.28 10.60
CA GLY A 94 12.12 18.19 9.56
C GLY A 94 11.59 17.85 8.16
N PRO A 95 12.46 17.47 7.20
CA PRO A 95 12.12 17.39 5.78
C PRO A 95 11.10 16.31 5.43
N LEU A 96 10.92 15.28 6.26
CA LEU A 96 9.98 14.18 6.01
C LEU A 96 8.71 14.28 6.88
N LYS A 97 8.45 15.44 7.47
CA LYS A 97 7.27 15.68 8.30
C LYS A 97 5.98 15.39 7.55
N GLY A 98 5.12 14.56 8.14
CA GLY A 98 3.85 14.13 7.55
C GLY A 98 3.99 12.97 6.56
N ILE A 99 5.20 12.55 6.20
CA ILE A 99 5.47 11.39 5.33
C ILE A 99 6.01 10.23 6.18
N LEU A 100 7.05 10.49 6.98
CA LEU A 100 7.68 9.52 7.86
C LEU A 100 7.17 9.71 9.29
N GLY A 101 6.80 8.61 9.95
CA GLY A 101 6.49 8.57 11.38
C GLY A 101 7.58 7.84 12.16
N TYR A 102 7.75 8.19 13.44
CA TYR A 102 8.68 7.51 14.35
C TYR A 102 7.96 7.06 15.62
N THR A 103 8.18 5.81 16.03
CA THR A 103 7.75 5.28 17.31
C THR A 103 8.93 4.69 18.06
N GLY A 104 9.06 5.01 19.35
CA GLY A 104 10.12 4.51 20.23
C GLY A 104 9.68 3.35 21.14
N SER A 105 8.42 2.92 21.05
CA SER A 105 7.84 1.94 21.98
C SER A 105 8.13 0.49 21.61
N LEU A 106 8.72 0.21 20.45
CA LEU A 106 9.03 -1.13 19.99
C LEU A 106 10.55 -1.36 19.96
N PRO A 107 11.04 -2.52 20.46
CA PRO A 107 12.44 -2.89 20.27
C PRO A 107 12.68 -3.24 18.79
N GLY A 108 13.53 -2.46 18.11
CA GLY A 108 13.88 -2.64 16.71
C GLY A 108 13.43 -1.48 15.83
N MET A 109 14.26 -1.11 14.85
CA MET A 109 13.97 -0.01 13.94
C MET A 109 13.24 -0.56 12.71
N THR A 110 11.97 -0.87 12.92
CA THR A 110 11.09 -1.37 11.86
C THR A 110 10.44 -0.19 11.16
N MET A 111 10.72 0.01 9.86
CA MET A 111 9.98 0.97 9.05
C MET A 111 8.60 0.40 8.76
N ASN A 112 7.65 0.80 9.59
CA ASN A 112 6.25 0.48 9.40
C ASN A 112 5.70 1.43 8.33
N LEU A 113 5.50 0.95 7.11
CA LEU A 113 4.81 1.72 6.07
C LEU A 113 3.30 1.62 6.32
N ALA A 114 2.84 2.12 7.47
CA ALA A 114 1.43 2.22 7.85
C ALA A 114 0.87 3.64 7.62
N THR A 115 1.54 4.46 6.81
CA THR A 115 1.09 5.82 6.48
C THR A 115 0.66 5.93 5.03
N ALA A 116 -0.53 5.41 4.75
CA ALA A 116 -1.59 6.12 4.03
C ALA A 116 -2.88 5.30 4.13
N THR A 117 -3.84 5.78 4.91
CA THR A 117 -5.16 5.18 5.25
C THR A 117 -5.15 4.11 6.34
N GLU A 118 -5.96 4.35 7.38
CA GLU A 118 -6.35 3.41 8.45
C GLU A 118 -5.37 3.23 9.62
N TRP A 119 -5.11 4.33 10.34
CA TRP A 119 -5.05 4.20 11.80
C TRP A 119 -6.46 3.86 12.29
N TRP A 120 -6.57 2.88 13.18
CA TRP A 120 -7.78 2.32 13.81
C TRP A 120 -8.43 1.12 13.10
N THR A 121 -7.96 -0.08 13.44
CA THR A 121 -8.83 -1.26 13.49
C THR A 121 -9.43 -1.39 14.89
N SER A 122 -10.77 -1.49 14.92
CA SER A 122 -11.69 -1.77 16.04
C SER A 122 -12.11 -0.50 16.84
N TRP A 123 -13.38 -0.11 16.91
CA TRP A 123 -14.62 -0.87 17.25
C TRP A 123 -15.89 -0.29 16.53
N PRO A 124 -17.08 -0.90 16.66
CA PRO A 124 -18.02 -1.22 15.58
C PRO A 124 -19.07 -0.14 15.28
N THR A 125 -19.77 -0.36 14.15
CA THR A 125 -20.88 0.40 13.54
C THR A 125 -20.48 1.41 12.46
N TRP A 126 -20.51 0.94 11.21
CA TRP A 126 -20.43 1.78 10.02
C TRP A 126 -21.27 1.15 8.89
N PRO A 127 -22.15 1.87 8.19
CA PRO A 127 -22.54 1.50 6.83
C PRO A 127 -21.45 2.00 5.85
N PRO A 128 -20.94 1.16 4.94
CA PRO A 128 -19.65 1.29 4.25
C PRO A 128 -19.51 2.62 3.50
N ARG A 129 -18.48 3.42 3.82
CA ARG A 129 -18.20 4.67 3.09
C ARG A 129 -17.13 4.40 2.04
N SER A 130 -17.58 4.12 0.82
CA SER A 130 -16.78 4.19 -0.38
C SER A 130 -16.43 5.65 -0.72
N LYS A 131 -15.18 5.89 -1.15
CA LYS A 131 -14.65 7.05 -1.89
C LYS A 131 -14.37 8.32 -1.08
N SER A 132 -13.10 8.71 -1.04
CA SER A 132 -12.68 10.11 -0.92
C SER A 132 -13.12 10.89 -2.17
N PRO A 133 -13.58 12.15 -2.04
CA PRO A 133 -14.08 12.91 -3.17
C PRO A 133 -12.90 13.39 -4.05
N GLY A 134 -12.82 12.86 -5.27
CA GLY A 134 -12.07 13.48 -6.36
C GLY A 134 -12.75 14.76 -6.87
N PRO A 135 -12.09 15.57 -7.71
CA PRO A 135 -12.66 16.80 -8.24
C PRO A 135 -13.99 16.55 -8.97
N PRO A 136 -14.93 17.51 -8.93
CA PRO A 136 -16.30 17.30 -9.42
C PRO A 136 -16.30 16.94 -10.91
N ALA A 137 -16.97 15.83 -11.23
CA ALA A 137 -17.17 15.40 -12.61
C ALA A 137 -18.07 16.41 -13.36
N PRO A 138 -17.87 16.61 -14.68
CA PRO A 138 -18.67 17.56 -15.44
C PRO A 138 -20.17 17.22 -15.41
N ALA A 139 -21.00 18.26 -15.30
CA ALA A 139 -22.43 18.25 -14.95
C ALA A 139 -23.35 17.28 -15.74
N ARG A 140 -22.88 16.73 -16.86
CA ARG A 140 -23.62 15.75 -17.68
C ARG A 140 -23.68 14.36 -17.04
N ALA A 141 -22.70 14.00 -16.20
CA ALA A 141 -22.66 12.69 -15.52
C ALA A 141 -23.61 12.63 -14.32
N GLN A 142 -23.95 13.77 -13.73
CA GLN A 142 -24.76 13.86 -12.52
C GLN A 142 -26.25 13.65 -12.82
N ARG A 143 -26.76 14.26 -13.91
CA ARG A 143 -28.17 14.09 -14.35
C ARG A 143 -28.55 12.65 -14.72
N LYS A 144 -27.61 11.84 -15.25
CA LYS A 144 -27.88 10.42 -15.56
C LYS A 144 -28.02 9.55 -14.30
N ARG A 145 -27.32 9.90 -13.21
CA ARG A 145 -27.41 9.18 -11.94
C ARG A 145 -28.69 9.51 -11.17
N GLU A 146 -29.11 10.76 -11.20
CA GLU A 146 -30.34 11.20 -10.52
C GLU A 146 -31.62 10.66 -11.18
N ALA A 147 -31.68 10.59 -12.52
CA ALA A 147 -32.83 10.02 -13.21
C ALA A 147 -32.99 8.50 -13.00
N SER A 148 -31.87 7.77 -12.88
CA SER A 148 -31.87 6.32 -12.65
C SER A 148 -32.29 5.97 -11.21
N ALA A 149 -31.97 6.83 -10.23
CA ALA A 149 -32.39 6.66 -8.85
C ALA A 149 -33.88 7.02 -8.61
N ALA A 150 -34.48 7.87 -9.45
CA ALA A 150 -35.87 8.31 -9.32
C ALA A 150 -36.89 7.44 -10.06
N GLY A 151 -36.46 6.40 -10.78
CA GLY A 151 -37.37 5.49 -11.51
C GLY A 151 -38.14 6.13 -12.68
N VAL A 152 -37.74 7.32 -13.14
CA VAL A 152 -38.38 8.02 -14.25
C VAL A 152 -37.65 7.71 -15.55
N SER A 153 -38.33 7.09 -16.51
CA SER A 153 -37.80 6.88 -17.87
C SER A 153 -37.69 8.20 -18.61
N LEU A 154 -36.47 8.59 -19.00
CA LEU A 154 -36.25 9.76 -19.87
C LEU A 154 -36.58 9.40 -21.33
N PRO A 155 -37.24 10.29 -22.10
CA PRO A 155 -37.59 10.02 -23.49
C PRO A 155 -36.31 9.90 -24.34
N THR A 156 -36.26 8.85 -25.17
CA THR A 156 -35.18 8.61 -26.13
C THR A 156 -35.24 9.66 -27.24
N GLN A 157 -34.29 10.58 -27.28
CA GLN A 157 -34.03 11.37 -28.48
C GLN A 157 -33.01 10.62 -29.35
N SER A 158 -33.44 10.29 -30.57
CA SER A 158 -32.59 9.78 -31.65
C SER A 158 -31.51 10.82 -32.01
N PRO A 159 -30.31 10.43 -32.44
CA PRO A 159 -29.28 11.39 -32.84
C PRO A 159 -29.67 12.11 -34.14
N PRO A 160 -29.33 13.40 -34.30
CA PRO A 160 -29.51 14.13 -35.57
C PRO A 160 -28.53 13.64 -36.66
N PRO A 161 -28.81 13.96 -37.95
CA PRO A 161 -28.23 13.27 -39.12
C PRO A 161 -26.71 13.42 -39.28
#